data_AF-A0A132ADX1-F1
#
_entry.id   AF-A0A132ADX1-F1
#
_cell.length_a   1.000
_cell.length_b   1.000
_cell.length_c   1.000
_cell.angle_alpha   90.00
_cell.angle_beta   90.00
_cell.angle_gamma   90.00
#
_symmetry.space_group_name_H-M   'P 1'
#
loop_
_entity.id
_entity.type
_entity.pdbx_description
1 polymer ?
#
loop_
_entity_poly.entity_id
_entity_poly.type
_entity_poly.pdbx_seq_one_letter_code
_entity_poly.pdbx_strand_id
1 'polypeptide(L)'
;MREIRHYNAQLLKNILPDHVANYFLTQDRPQEQLYAQSYQFCAVLFASIPNFDNFYSEDINNGVECIRLLNEIIFDFDQLLMNERFRSIEKIKTISSTYMAASGLNPQDQVTT
;
A
#
# COMPACT_ATOMS: atom_id res chain seq x y z
N MET A 1 -20.09 19.59 -5.69
CA MET A 1 -19.57 19.45 -4.30
C MET A 1 -19.48 17.99 -3.83
N ARG A 2 -20.42 17.09 -4.19
CA ARG A 2 -20.33 15.65 -3.86
C ARG A 2 -19.20 14.93 -4.60
N GLU A 3 -18.99 15.22 -5.88
CA GLU A 3 -17.92 14.60 -6.69
C GLU A 3 -16.52 14.92 -6.15
N ILE A 4 -16.26 16.16 -5.76
CA ILE A 4 -14.99 16.57 -5.16
C ILE A 4 -14.72 15.79 -3.87
N ARG A 5 -15.75 15.61 -3.01
CA ARG A 5 -15.62 14.81 -1.79
C ARG A 5 -15.31 13.35 -2.10
N HIS A 6 -15.92 12.79 -3.14
CA HIS A 6 -15.66 11.42 -3.56
C HIS A 6 -14.22 11.23 -4.05
N TYR A 7 -13.73 12.14 -4.91
CA TYR A 7 -12.36 12.09 -5.43
C TYR A 7 -11.31 12.23 -4.32
N ASN A 8 -11.53 13.18 -3.39
CA ASN A 8 -10.63 13.36 -2.25
C ASN A 8 -10.60 12.14 -1.32
N ALA A 9 -11.75 11.48 -1.12
CA ALA A 9 -11.81 10.24 -0.34
C ALA A 9 -11.04 9.10 -1.02
N GLN A 10 -11.11 8.97 -2.35
CA GLN A 10 -10.32 8.00 -3.09
C GLN A 10 -8.81 8.28 -2.98
N LEU A 11 -8.39 9.54 -3.11
CA LEU A 11 -6.99 9.92 -2.93
C LEU A 11 -6.47 9.59 -1.53
N LEU A 12 -7.28 9.82 -0.49
CA LEU A 12 -6.92 9.47 0.88
C LEU A 12 -6.71 7.97 1.06
N LYS A 13 -7.57 7.15 0.45
CA LYS A 13 -7.46 5.68 0.47
C LYS A 13 -6.22 5.14 -0.28
N ASN A 14 -5.66 5.93 -1.20
CA ASN A 14 -4.38 5.58 -1.84
C ASN A 14 -3.16 5.84 -0.93
N ILE A 15 -3.32 6.62 0.14
CA ILE A 15 -2.25 7.01 1.06
C ILE A 15 -2.38 6.27 2.39
N LEU A 16 -3.62 6.05 2.85
CA LEU A 16 -3.94 5.45 4.13
C LEU A 16 -4.78 4.18 3.94
N PRO A 17 -4.58 3.15 4.78
CA PRO A 17 -5.47 2.00 4.80
C PRO A 17 -6.92 2.42 5.04
N ASP A 18 -7.87 1.66 4.49
CA ASP A 18 -9.30 2.03 4.48
C ASP A 18 -9.86 2.34 5.88
N HIS A 19 -9.51 1.53 6.88
CA HIS A 19 -9.97 1.71 8.26
C HIS A 19 -9.40 3.00 8.90
N VAL A 20 -8.18 3.39 8.52
CA VAL A 20 -7.53 4.63 8.99
C VAL A 20 -8.11 5.84 8.27
N ALA A 21 -8.32 5.76 6.95
CA ALA A 21 -8.98 6.81 6.19
C ALA A 21 -10.38 7.11 6.75
N ASN A 22 -11.17 6.07 7.05
CA ASN A 22 -12.47 6.21 7.68
C ASN A 22 -12.38 6.83 9.08
N TYR A 23 -11.36 6.49 9.87
CA TYR A 23 -11.13 7.09 11.18
C TYR A 23 -10.97 8.62 11.11
N PHE A 24 -10.27 9.13 10.09
CA PHE A 24 -10.08 10.57 9.87
C PHE A 24 -11.27 11.27 9.19
N LEU A 25 -12.02 10.57 8.34
CA LEU A 25 -13.14 11.15 7.60
C LEU A 25 -14.45 11.22 8.41
N THR A 26 -14.62 10.37 9.44
CA THR A 26 -15.91 10.22 10.14
C THR A 26 -16.01 10.99 11.46
N GLN A 27 -14.88 11.41 12.04
CA GLN A 27 -14.90 12.03 13.36
C GLN A 27 -14.52 13.51 13.28
N ASP A 28 -15.34 14.35 13.91
CA ASP A 28 -15.06 15.76 14.13
C ASP A 28 -14.00 15.89 15.24
N ARG A 29 -12.73 15.75 14.87
CA ARG A 29 -11.59 15.67 15.80
C ARG A 29 -10.73 16.93 15.77
N PRO A 30 -10.04 17.25 16.87
CA PRO A 30 -8.96 18.22 16.87
C PRO A 30 -7.87 17.80 15.87
N GLN A 31 -7.39 18.76 15.09
CA GLN A 31 -6.41 18.55 14.02
C GLN A 31 -5.07 17.95 14.51
N GLU A 32 -4.80 18.02 15.81
CA GLU A 32 -3.56 17.56 16.46
C GLU A 32 -3.62 16.12 16.97
N GLN A 33 -4.78 15.43 16.87
CA GLN A 33 -4.90 14.08 17.39
C GLN A 33 -4.23 13.05 16.48
N LEU A 34 -3.14 12.43 16.97
CA LEU A 34 -2.42 11.36 16.28
C LEU A 34 -3.22 10.05 16.24
N TYR A 35 -3.01 9.24 15.20
CA TYR A 35 -3.52 7.88 15.10
C TYR A 35 -2.43 6.87 15.50
N ALA A 36 -2.74 5.99 16.45
CA ALA A 36 -1.88 4.87 16.85
C ALA A 36 -2.76 3.68 17.27
N GLN A 37 -2.40 2.48 16.82
CA GLN A 37 -3.12 1.24 17.11
C GLN A 37 -2.12 0.10 17.34
N SER A 38 -2.35 -0.71 18.37
CA SER A 38 -1.57 -1.93 18.65
C SER A 38 -2.27 -3.15 18.05
N TYR A 39 -1.49 -4.08 17.52
CA TYR A 39 -1.97 -5.33 16.91
C TYR A 39 -1.28 -6.51 17.59
N GLN A 40 -2.05 -7.50 18.02
CA GLN A 40 -1.52 -8.70 18.69
C GLN A 40 -0.94 -9.70 17.68
N PHE A 41 -1.59 -9.83 16.53
CA PHE A 41 -1.18 -10.73 15.47
C PHE A 41 -1.10 -9.98 14.15
N CYS A 42 0.10 -9.89 13.58
CA CYS A 42 0.31 -9.36 12.24
C CYS A 42 1.45 -10.11 11.54
N ALA A 43 1.41 -10.11 10.22
CA ALA A 43 2.46 -10.67 9.38
C ALA A 43 2.98 -9.59 8.44
N VAL A 44 4.30 -9.58 8.19
CA VAL A 44 4.95 -8.64 7.26
C VAL A 44 5.72 -9.44 6.21
N LEU A 45 5.52 -9.09 4.95
CA LEU A 45 6.20 -9.65 3.79
C LEU A 45 7.19 -8.64 3.20
N PHE A 46 8.38 -9.12 2.86
CA PHE A 46 9.34 -8.43 2.01
C PHE A 46 9.63 -9.30 0.80
N ALA A 47 9.36 -8.78 -0.40
CA ALA A 47 9.66 -9.45 -1.65
C ALA A 47 10.58 -8.56 -2.49
N SER A 48 11.85 -8.94 -2.63
CA SER A 48 12.87 -8.16 -3.34
C SER A 48 13.25 -8.83 -4.65
N ILE A 49 13.38 -8.05 -5.72
CA ILE A 49 13.96 -8.54 -6.98
C ILE A 49 15.49 -8.48 -6.85
N PRO A 50 16.18 -9.64 -6.82
CA PRO A 50 17.63 -9.68 -6.68
C PRO A 50 18.31 -9.13 -7.94
N ASN A 51 19.48 -8.52 -7.74
CA ASN A 51 20.34 -8.02 -8.83
C ASN A 51 19.70 -6.95 -9.74
N PHE A 52 18.61 -6.30 -9.32
CA PHE A 52 18.01 -5.23 -10.11
C PHE A 52 18.98 -4.06 -10.32
N ASP A 53 19.80 -3.73 -9.32
CA ASP A 53 20.82 -2.68 -9.42
C ASP A 53 21.88 -2.98 -10.50
N ASN A 54 22.21 -4.25 -10.72
CA ASN A 54 23.14 -4.68 -11.78
C ASN A 54 22.47 -4.68 -13.16
N PHE A 55 21.15 -4.89 -13.20
CA PHE A 55 20.35 -4.84 -14.42
C PHE A 55 20.10 -3.40 -14.87
N TYR A 56 20.00 -2.46 -13.92
CA TYR A 56 19.80 -1.04 -14.20
C TYR A 56 20.99 -0.44 -14.96
N SER A 57 20.69 0.21 -16.09
CA SER A 57 21.68 0.92 -16.90
C SER A 57 21.10 2.25 -17.38
N GLU A 58 21.81 3.35 -17.09
CA GLU A 58 21.43 4.69 -17.54
C GLU A 58 21.75 4.92 -19.02
N ASP A 59 22.62 4.10 -19.61
CA ASP A 59 23.01 4.21 -21.02
C ASP A 59 21.84 3.86 -21.97
N ILE A 60 20.85 3.11 -21.49
CA ILE A 60 19.65 2.72 -22.25
C ILE A 60 18.49 3.63 -21.87
N ASN A 61 18.16 4.58 -22.74
CA ASN A 61 17.02 5.49 -22.58
C ASN A 61 16.97 6.17 -21.19
N ASN A 62 18.14 6.55 -20.66
CA ASN A 62 18.31 7.15 -19.33
C ASN A 62 17.75 6.29 -18.18
N GLY A 63 17.80 4.96 -18.30
CA GLY A 63 17.30 4.02 -17.28
C GLY A 63 15.77 3.90 -17.21
N VAL A 64 15.03 4.69 -18.01
CA VAL A 64 13.57 4.76 -17.96
C VAL A 64 12.91 3.42 -18.27
N GLU A 65 13.46 2.65 -19.21
CA GLU A 65 12.93 1.33 -19.58
C GLU A 65 13.06 0.32 -18.43
N CYS A 66 14.17 0.36 -17.69
CA CYS A 66 14.35 -0.50 -16.51
C CYS A 66 13.32 -0.19 -15.42
N ILE A 67 13.05 1.10 -15.19
CA ILE A 67 12.02 1.54 -14.24
C ILE A 67 10.61 1.20 -14.73
N ARG A 68 10.34 1.27 -16.03
CA ARG A 68 9.03 0.86 -16.59
C ARG A 68 8.79 -0.63 -16.36
N LEU A 69 9.78 -1.49 -16.62
CA LEU A 69 9.69 -2.91 -16.33
C LEU A 69 9.46 -3.18 -14.84
N LEU A 70 10.19 -2.49 -13.96
CA LEU A 70 9.96 -2.60 -12.52
C LEU A 70 8.51 -2.21 -12.16
N ASN A 71 8.01 -1.11 -12.73
CA ASN A 71 6.65 -0.66 -12.48
C ASN A 71 5.60 -1.65 -12.99
N GLU A 72 5.83 -2.33 -14.12
CA GLU A 72 4.96 -3.39 -14.61
C GLU A 72 4.92 -4.58 -13.64
N ILE A 73 6.07 -5.03 -13.14
CA ILE A 73 6.13 -6.11 -12.15
C ILE A 73 5.37 -5.72 -10.88
N ILE A 74 5.60 -4.51 -10.36
CA ILE A 74 4.91 -3.99 -9.16
C ILE A 74 3.39 -3.88 -9.41
N PHE A 75 2.99 -3.46 -10.60
CA PHE A 75 1.58 -3.38 -10.99
C PHE A 75 0.92 -4.76 -10.98
N ASP A 76 1.60 -5.79 -11.46
CA ASP A 76 1.09 -7.16 -11.40
C ASP A 76 0.88 -7.64 -9.96
N PHE A 77 1.79 -7.30 -9.02
CA PHE A 77 1.56 -7.55 -7.59
C PHE A 77 0.36 -6.77 -7.04
N ASP A 78 0.21 -5.51 -7.41
CA ASP A 78 -0.93 -4.68 -6.99
C ASP A 78 -2.26 -5.25 -7.51
N GLN A 79 -2.28 -5.82 -8.71
CA GLN A 79 -3.45 -6.51 -9.25
C GLN A 79 -3.81 -7.78 -8.48
N LEU A 80 -2.82 -8.51 -7.98
CA LEU A 80 -3.08 -9.67 -7.12
C LEU A 80 -3.82 -9.26 -5.84
N LEU A 81 -3.49 -8.11 -5.25
CA LEU A 81 -4.17 -7.62 -4.04
C LEU A 81 -5.64 -7.24 -4.28
N MET A 82 -6.05 -7.01 -5.54
CA MET A 82 -7.47 -6.75 -5.87
C MET A 82 -8.33 -8.01 -5.81
N ASN A 83 -7.73 -9.21 -5.70
CA ASN A 83 -8.48 -10.45 -5.56
C ASN A 83 -9.02 -10.58 -4.13
N GLU A 84 -10.32 -10.89 -3.99
CA GLU A 84 -11.00 -11.07 -2.69
C GLU A 84 -10.26 -12.02 -1.74
N ARG A 85 -9.58 -13.05 -2.26
CA ARG A 85 -8.79 -13.97 -1.43
C ARG A 85 -7.63 -13.32 -0.68
N PHE A 86 -7.14 -12.18 -1.16
CA PHE A 86 -6.01 -11.43 -0.62
C PHE A 86 -6.44 -10.10 0.02
N ARG A 87 -7.74 -9.90 0.23
CA ARG A 87 -8.31 -8.66 0.78
C ARG A 87 -7.78 -8.27 2.18
N SER A 88 -7.26 -9.23 2.94
CA SER A 88 -6.64 -8.99 4.25
C SER A 88 -5.16 -8.59 4.17
N ILE A 89 -4.60 -8.48 2.96
CA ILE A 89 -3.22 -8.06 2.70
C ILE A 89 -3.24 -6.61 2.24
N GLU A 90 -2.49 -5.78 2.95
CA GLU A 90 -2.31 -4.36 2.67
C GLU A 90 -0.89 -4.10 2.20
N LYS A 91 -0.75 -3.40 1.07
CA LYS A 91 0.56 -2.90 0.62
C LYS A 91 1.00 -1.78 1.56
N ILE A 92 2.20 -1.90 2.13
CA ILE A 92 2.78 -0.83 2.94
C ILE A 92 3.45 0.20 2.05
N LYS A 93 4.37 -0.25 1.20
CA LYS A 93 5.12 0.57 0.25
C LYS A 93 6.00 -0.28 -0.65
N THR A 94 6.58 0.36 -1.65
CA THR A 94 7.75 -0.14 -2.38
C THR A 94 8.98 0.65 -1.96
N ILE A 95 10.11 -0.04 -1.81
CA ILE A 95 11.43 0.57 -1.54
C ILE A 95 12.40 -0.02 -2.56
N SER A 96 12.90 0.80 -3.49
CA SER A 96 13.70 0.33 -4.62
C SER A 96 12.98 -0.85 -5.33
N SER A 97 13.64 -2.00 -5.49
CA SER A 97 13.10 -3.23 -6.06
C SER A 97 12.38 -4.15 -5.04
N THR A 98 12.09 -3.65 -3.83
CA THR A 98 11.45 -4.41 -2.76
C THR A 98 10.01 -3.99 -2.55
N TYR A 99 9.10 -4.96 -2.62
CA TYR A 99 7.69 -4.84 -2.28
C TYR A 99 7.47 -5.20 -0.81
N MET A 100 6.84 -4.31 -0.05
CA MET A 100 6.50 -4.52 1.35
C MET A 100 4.97 -4.56 1.52
N ALA A 101 4.49 -5.62 2.15
CA ALA A 101 3.07 -5.80 2.46
C ALA A 101 2.90 -6.36 3.86
N ALA A 102 1.71 -6.21 4.44
CA ALA A 102 1.37 -6.78 5.72
C ALA A 102 -0.06 -7.31 5.74
N SER A 103 -0.32 -8.24 6.66
CA SER A 103 -1.66 -8.78 6.92
C SER A 103 -1.99 -8.72 8.40
N GLY A 104 -3.29 -8.75 8.70
CA GLY A 104 -3.83 -8.56 10.05
C GLY A 104 -3.93 -7.09 10.47
N LEU A 105 -3.81 -6.14 9.55
CA LEU A 105 -3.95 -4.71 9.87
C LEU A 105 -5.39 -4.23 9.93
N ASN A 106 -6.34 -4.95 9.31
CA ASN A 106 -7.75 -4.61 9.41
C ASN A 106 -8.29 -5.05 10.78
N PRO A 107 -8.89 -4.15 11.58
CA PRO A 107 -9.50 -4.51 12.86
C PRO A 107 -10.53 -5.63 12.78
N GLN A 108 -11.19 -5.82 11.64
CA GLN A 108 -12.14 -6.92 11.43
C GLN A 108 -11.47 -8.30 11.41
N ASP A 109 -10.21 -8.36 10.98
CA ASP A 109 -9.45 -9.62 10.89
C ASP A 109 -8.91 -10.06 12.26
N GLN A 110 -8.82 -9.14 13.23
CA GLN A 110 -8.32 -9.40 14.59
C GLN A 110 -9.34 -10.16 15.48
N VAL A 111 -10.62 -10.20 15.11
CA VAL A 111 -11.73 -10.71 15.97
C VAL A 111 -11.94 -12.23 15.83
N THR A 112 -11.27 -12.89 14.89
CA THR A 112 -11.60 -14.28 14.50
C THR A 112 -10.72 -15.36 15.16
N THR A 113 -10.36 -15.21 16.44
CA THR A 113 -9.73 -16.31 17.21
C THR A 113 -10.55 -16.66 18.44
#